data_AF-A0A4C2A4J6-F1
#
_entry.id   AF-A0A4C2A4J6-F1
#
_cell.length_a   1.000
_cell.length_b   1.000
_cell.length_c   1.000
_cell.angle_alpha   90.00
_cell.angle_beta   90.00
_cell.angle_gamma   90.00
#
_symmetry.space_group_name_H-M   'P 1'
#
loop_
_entity.id
_entity.type
_entity.pdbx_description
1 polymer ?
#
loop_
_entity_poly.entity_id
_entity_poly.type
_entity_poly.pdbx_seq_one_letter_code
_entity_poly.pdbx_strand_id
1 'polypeptide(L)'
;MVALQRTIRRVKKGKDGLVNVFRDSRSALEVLTGPKTYHPLAHEARRDISEIVAEGRAVRLFWVRTHVGIEGNERADELARRAALTKKMAANYDKFPLSYAKKVIKAVILEEWQERYAEVSTGEIAKCFFPRVEQAYRVLRKIEMTSQMAQTPTGHGGFAQYLHRFKLKDSPYCVCDPAKIQDVLHVLEECPMSCGACGAGNGDRRHCREGNFQQ
;
A
#
# COMPACT_ATOMS: atom_id res chain seq x y z
N MET A 1 7.13 21.03 10.30
CA MET A 1 7.71 21.90 9.26
C MET A 1 7.15 23.33 9.27
N VAL A 2 5.82 23.54 9.22
CA VAL A 2 5.19 24.88 9.20
C VAL A 2 5.71 25.81 10.30
N ALA A 3 5.72 25.36 11.55
CA ALA A 3 6.18 26.18 12.67
C ALA A 3 7.67 26.57 12.54
N LEU A 4 8.53 25.68 12.04
CA LEU A 4 9.95 26.00 11.79
C LEU A 4 10.10 27.08 10.72
N GLN A 5 9.43 26.92 9.58
CA GLN A 5 9.44 27.90 8.50
C GLN A 5 8.95 29.28 8.99
N ARG A 6 7.91 29.32 9.83
CA ARG A 6 7.41 30.56 10.44
C ARG A 6 8.41 31.20 11.40
N THR A 7 9.09 30.39 12.22
CA THR A 7 10.15 30.87 13.11
C THR A 7 11.26 31.53 12.29
N ILE A 8 11.76 30.85 11.25
CA ILE A 8 12.80 31.40 10.36
C ILE A 8 12.34 32.69 9.69
N ARG A 9 11.11 32.75 9.16
CA ARG A 9 10.54 33.96 8.57
C ARG A 9 10.47 35.12 9.59
N ARG A 10 10.21 34.82 10.86
CA ARG A 10 10.23 35.83 11.94
C ARG A 10 11.67 36.30 12.24
N VAL A 11 12.64 35.39 12.29
CA VAL A 11 14.06 35.73 12.47
C VAL A 11 14.56 36.63 11.36
N LYS A 12 14.21 36.33 10.10
CA LYS A 12 14.55 37.16 8.94
C LYS A 12 14.10 38.61 9.09
N LYS A 13 12.87 38.82 9.57
CA LYS A 13 12.30 40.15 9.84
C LYS A 13 12.92 40.86 11.06
N GLY A 14 13.59 40.13 11.94
CA GLY A 14 14.30 40.67 13.10
C GLY A 14 15.65 41.27 12.71
N LYS A 15 16.34 41.85 13.70
CA LYS A 15 17.69 42.43 13.54
C LYS A 15 18.76 41.71 14.37
N ASP A 16 18.38 40.65 15.07
CA ASP A 16 19.29 39.91 15.96
C ASP A 16 20.42 39.29 15.15
N GLY A 17 21.66 39.48 15.61
CA GLY A 17 22.87 38.96 14.98
C GLY A 17 23.01 37.44 15.07
N LEU A 18 22.58 36.84 16.18
CA LEU A 18 22.57 35.39 16.39
C LEU A 18 21.25 34.95 17.01
N VAL A 19 20.58 33.97 16.39
CA VAL A 19 19.36 33.36 16.93
C VAL A 19 19.52 31.84 17.07
N ASN A 20 19.25 31.33 18.27
CA ASN A 20 19.19 29.91 18.56
C ASN A 20 17.73 29.43 18.50
N VAL A 21 17.44 28.46 17.63
CA VAL A 21 16.11 27.88 17.47
C VAL A 21 16.12 26.43 17.95
N PHE A 22 15.34 26.14 18.98
CA PHE A 22 15.19 24.81 19.56
C PHE A 22 13.94 24.12 18.98
N ARG A 23 14.08 22.87 18.51
CA ARG A 23 12.99 22.08 17.94
C ARG A 23 13.06 20.64 18.43
N ASP A 24 11.90 20.08 18.71
CA ASP A 24 11.70 18.71 19.15
C ASP A 24 11.58 17.70 17.99
N SER A 25 11.11 18.17 16.83
CA SER A 25 10.98 17.38 15.61
C SER A 25 12.32 17.21 14.87
N ARG A 26 13.03 16.13 15.19
CA ARG A 26 14.27 15.72 14.50
C ARG A 26 14.10 15.62 12.98
N SER A 27 13.01 14.99 12.54
CA SER A 27 12.72 14.84 11.10
C SER A 27 12.56 16.17 10.37
N ALA A 28 12.02 17.21 11.02
CA ALA A 28 11.94 18.55 10.42
C ALA A 28 13.32 19.20 10.23
N LEU A 29 14.26 18.95 11.15
CA LEU A 29 15.65 19.43 11.04
C LEU A 29 16.43 18.65 9.97
N GLU A 30 16.24 17.34 9.88
CA GLU A 30 16.84 16.49 8.85
C GLU A 30 16.37 16.91 7.44
N VAL A 31 15.07 17.16 7.26
CA VAL A 31 14.53 17.68 5.99
C VAL A 31 15.12 19.05 5.63
N LEU A 32 15.52 19.86 6.62
CA LEU A 32 16.14 21.16 6.38
C LEU A 32 17.65 21.07 6.10
N THR A 33 18.35 20.06 6.64
CA THR A 33 19.80 19.87 6.48
C THR A 33 20.17 18.95 5.32
N GLY A 34 19.25 18.11 4.84
CA GLY A 34 19.53 17.17 3.74
C GLY A 34 19.91 17.85 2.42
N PRO A 35 20.77 17.25 1.58
CA PRO A 35 21.25 17.90 0.35
C PRO A 35 20.13 18.21 -0.66
N LYS A 36 19.09 17.38 -0.70
CA LYS A 36 17.90 17.55 -1.56
C LYS A 36 16.65 17.64 -0.71
N THR A 37 15.80 18.64 -0.96
CA THR A 37 14.47 18.74 -0.34
C THR A 37 13.43 19.12 -1.39
N TYR A 38 12.37 18.31 -1.47
CA TYR A 38 11.20 18.60 -2.32
C TYR A 38 10.07 19.26 -1.53
N HIS A 39 10.27 19.48 -0.22
CA HIS A 39 9.25 20.08 0.63
C HIS A 39 9.27 21.62 0.45
N PRO A 40 8.21 22.26 -0.07
CA PRO A 40 8.20 23.70 -0.38
C PRO A 40 8.58 24.58 0.81
N LEU A 41 8.03 24.31 2.00
CA LEU A 41 8.34 25.07 3.22
C LEU A 41 9.80 24.92 3.68
N ALA A 42 10.42 23.76 3.45
CA ALA A 42 11.82 23.55 3.79
C ALA A 42 12.71 24.34 2.82
N HIS A 43 12.35 24.37 1.53
CA HIS A 43 13.02 25.20 0.54
C HIS A 43 12.92 26.70 0.88
N GLU A 44 11.72 27.19 1.23
CA GLU A 44 11.53 28.57 1.69
C GLU A 44 12.38 28.88 2.93
N ALA A 45 12.40 27.99 3.93
CA ALA A 45 13.18 28.19 5.14
C ALA A 45 14.70 28.21 4.84
N ARG A 46 15.20 27.37 3.93
CA ARG A 46 16.62 27.39 3.52
C ARG A 46 17.00 28.69 2.82
N ARG A 47 16.13 29.16 1.92
CA ARG A 47 16.34 30.44 1.23
C ARG A 47 16.41 31.58 2.26
N ASP A 48 15.45 31.64 3.18
CA ASP A 48 15.43 32.65 4.23
C ASP A 48 16.68 32.57 5.13
N ILE A 49 17.15 31.38 5.51
CA ILE A 49 18.41 31.20 6.26
C ILE A 49 19.61 31.69 5.45
N SER A 50 19.67 31.39 4.15
CA SER A 50 20.79 31.79 3.29
C SER A 50 20.87 33.31 3.17
N GLU A 51 19.74 33.99 3.06
CA GLU A 51 19.67 35.45 3.07
C GLU A 51 20.11 36.04 4.41
N ILE A 52 19.67 35.46 5.54
CA ILE A 52 20.12 35.88 6.89
C ILE A 52 21.65 35.76 7.03
N VAL A 53 22.22 34.67 6.52
CA VAL A 53 23.68 34.46 6.54
C VAL A 53 24.41 35.45 5.65
N ALA A 54 23.86 35.80 4.48
CA ALA A 54 24.41 36.83 3.61
C ALA A 54 24.39 38.23 4.25
N GLU A 55 23.45 38.51 5.15
CA GLU A 55 23.43 39.73 5.98
C GLU A 55 24.47 39.73 7.12
N GLY A 56 25.29 38.69 7.26
CA GLY A 56 26.28 38.55 8.34
C GLY A 56 25.69 38.09 9.67
N ARG A 57 24.46 37.55 9.65
CA ARG A 57 23.75 37.06 10.84
C ARG A 57 23.78 35.53 10.88
N ALA A 58 23.51 34.95 12.04
CA ALA A 58 23.58 33.50 12.25
C ALA A 58 22.29 32.92 12.83
N VAL A 59 21.88 31.77 12.30
CA VAL A 59 20.80 30.95 12.87
C VAL A 59 21.35 29.58 13.22
N ARG A 60 21.24 29.20 14.50
CA ARG A 60 21.65 27.87 14.98
C ARG A 60 20.41 27.06 15.32
N LEU A 61 20.36 25.83 14.81
CA LEU A 61 19.25 24.92 15.03
C LEU A 61 19.67 23.82 16.00
N PHE A 62 18.92 23.67 17.08
CA PHE A 62 19.16 22.66 18.10
C PHE A 62 18.00 21.68 18.14
N TRP A 63 18.32 20.38 18.12
CA TRP A 63 17.36 19.35 18.44
C TRP A 63 17.25 19.19 19.96
N VAL A 64 16.03 19.25 20.48
CA VAL A 64 15.74 18.97 21.89
C VAL A 64 14.90 17.70 21.99
N ARG A 65 15.08 16.94 23.07
CA ARG A 65 14.23 15.77 23.33
C ARG A 65 12.85 16.22 23.80
N THR A 66 11.82 15.51 23.34
CA THR A 66 10.44 15.71 23.83
C THR A 66 10.31 15.21 25.27
N HIS A 67 9.44 15.85 26.06
CA HIS A 67 9.00 15.37 27.38
C HIS A 67 10.10 15.19 28.45
N VAL A 68 11.15 16.02 28.40
CA VAL A 68 12.23 16.01 29.41
C VAL A 68 12.15 17.22 30.35
N GLY A 69 10.97 17.80 30.58
CA GLY A 69 10.82 18.93 31.51
C GLY A 69 11.39 20.25 31.00
N ILE A 70 11.65 20.39 29.69
CA ILE A 70 12.12 21.67 29.13
C ILE A 70 10.93 22.62 29.05
N GLU A 71 10.83 23.53 30.02
CA GLU A 71 9.71 24.45 30.21
C GLU A 71 9.29 25.17 28.91
N GLY A 72 10.26 25.66 28.13
CA GLY A 72 10.01 26.33 26.85
C GLY A 72 9.36 25.42 25.78
N ASN A 73 9.76 24.14 25.72
CA ASN A 73 9.18 23.18 24.79
C ASN A 73 7.78 22.76 25.25
N GLU A 74 7.61 22.51 26.55
CA GLU A 74 6.31 22.16 27.13
C GLU A 74 5.28 23.27 26.94
N ARG A 75 5.69 24.53 27.15
CA ARG A 75 4.84 25.69 26.85
C ARG A 75 4.48 25.77 25.37
N ALA A 76 5.41 25.47 24.46
CA ALA A 76 5.12 25.46 23.02
C ALA A 76 4.11 24.36 22.65
N ASP A 77 4.25 23.16 23.20
CA ASP A 77 3.33 22.04 23.00
C ASP A 77 1.94 22.32 23.59
N GLU A 78 1.89 22.92 24.77
CA GLU A 78 0.64 23.32 25.42
C GLU A 78 -0.09 24.37 24.58
N LEU A 79 0.61 25.40 24.07
CA LEU A 79 0.04 26.39 23.18
C LEU A 79 -0.47 25.78 21.87
N ALA A 80 0.28 24.83 21.29
CA ALA A 80 -0.14 24.12 20.09
C ALA A 80 -1.41 23.28 20.35
N ARG A 81 -1.47 22.55 21.47
CA ARG A 81 -2.65 21.77 21.88
C ARG A 81 -3.86 22.67 22.13
N ARG A 82 -3.70 23.77 22.86
CA ARG A 82 -4.77 24.75 23.11
C ARG A 82 -5.30 25.32 21.79
N ALA A 83 -4.42 25.69 20.86
CA ALA A 83 -4.83 26.21 19.56
C ALA A 83 -5.59 25.17 18.72
N ALA A 84 -5.16 23.91 18.73
CA ALA A 84 -5.83 22.82 18.02
C ALA A 84 -7.25 22.53 18.54
N LEU A 85 -7.48 22.70 19.85
CA LEU A 85 -8.79 22.45 20.47
C LEU A 85 -9.76 23.63 20.36
N THR A 86 -9.26 24.86 20.39
CA THR A 86 -10.11 26.06 20.51
C THR A 86 -10.43 26.75 19.19
N LYS A 87 -9.61 26.57 18.14
CA LYS A 87 -9.79 27.29 16.88
C LYS A 87 -9.99 26.32 15.71
N LYS A 88 -11.22 26.25 15.18
CA LYS A 88 -11.45 25.73 13.81
C LYS A 88 -10.92 26.76 12.81
N MET A 89 -9.63 26.64 12.48
CA MET A 89 -8.98 27.46 11.44
C MET A 89 -8.79 26.65 10.16
N ALA A 90 -8.84 27.32 9.01
CA ALA A 90 -8.40 26.74 7.76
C ALA A 90 -6.93 26.28 7.87
N ALA A 91 -6.60 25.17 7.19
CA ALA A 91 -5.26 24.62 7.21
C ALA A 91 -4.24 25.63 6.67
N ASN A 92 -3.20 25.90 7.45
CA ASN A 92 -2.11 26.79 7.01
C ASN A 92 -1.21 26.19 5.93
N TYR A 93 -1.35 24.88 5.70
CA TYR A 93 -0.64 24.15 4.68
C TYR A 93 -1.49 22.94 4.31
N ASP A 94 -2.04 22.96 3.10
CA ASP A 94 -2.97 21.95 2.59
C ASP A 94 -2.35 21.07 1.48
N LYS A 95 -1.02 21.15 1.33
CA LYS A 95 -0.33 20.28 0.39
C LYS A 95 -0.04 18.95 1.06
N PHE A 96 -0.39 17.86 0.37
CA PHE A 96 -0.04 16.51 0.78
C PHE A 96 1.12 15.96 -0.07
N PRO A 97 1.85 14.95 0.43
CA PRO A 97 2.89 14.28 -0.34
C PRO A 97 2.31 13.61 -1.60
N LEU A 98 3.07 13.59 -2.70
CA LEU A 98 2.67 12.89 -3.92
C LEU A 98 2.38 11.40 -3.66
N SER A 99 3.08 10.77 -2.71
CA SER A 99 2.83 9.39 -2.29
C SER A 99 1.43 9.20 -1.68
N TYR A 100 0.93 10.20 -0.95
CA TYR A 100 -0.45 10.19 -0.43
C TYR A 100 -1.45 10.26 -1.56
N ALA A 101 -1.27 11.20 -2.50
CA ALA A 101 -2.13 11.32 -3.69
C ALA A 101 -2.22 10.00 -4.46
N LYS A 102 -1.05 9.42 -4.77
CA LYS A 102 -0.93 8.14 -5.47
C LYS A 102 -1.62 7.01 -4.71
N LYS A 103 -1.50 6.98 -3.38
CA LYS A 103 -2.17 5.98 -2.55
C LYS A 103 -3.69 6.11 -2.64
N VAL A 104 -4.24 7.33 -2.51
CA VAL A 104 -5.69 7.59 -2.58
C VAL A 104 -6.23 7.22 -3.96
N ILE A 105 -5.59 7.69 -5.04
CA ILE A 105 -5.99 7.37 -6.41
C ILE A 105 -5.96 5.86 -6.65
N LYS A 106 -4.90 5.17 -6.20
CA LYS A 106 -4.80 3.73 -6.34
C LYS A 106 -5.90 2.97 -5.59
N ALA A 107 -6.33 3.46 -4.42
CA ALA A 107 -7.42 2.85 -3.67
C ALA A 107 -8.73 2.92 -4.47
N VAL A 108 -9.06 4.09 -5.02
CA VAL A 108 -10.27 4.28 -5.86
C VAL A 108 -10.23 3.38 -7.10
N ILE A 109 -9.08 3.32 -7.79
CA ILE A 109 -8.93 2.47 -8.98
C ILE A 109 -9.14 0.98 -8.64
N LEU A 110 -8.62 0.52 -7.50
CA LEU A 110 -8.76 -0.88 -7.09
C LEU A 110 -10.19 -1.23 -6.69
N GLU A 111 -10.91 -0.31 -6.07
CA GLU A 111 -12.32 -0.46 -5.71
C GLU A 111 -13.20 -0.57 -6.97
N GLU A 112 -13.06 0.38 -7.90
CA GLU A 112 -13.79 0.35 -9.17
C GLU A 112 -13.45 -0.91 -10.00
N TRP A 113 -12.19 -1.36 -9.98
CA TRP A 113 -11.81 -2.61 -10.63
C TRP A 113 -12.44 -3.81 -9.94
N GLN A 114 -12.53 -3.82 -8.60
CA GLN A 114 -13.17 -4.92 -7.86
C GLN A 114 -14.66 -5.04 -8.21
N GLU A 115 -15.37 -3.93 -8.33
CA GLU A 115 -16.79 -3.92 -8.70
C GLU A 115 -17.00 -4.53 -10.09
N ARG A 116 -16.29 -4.02 -11.10
CA ARG A 116 -16.36 -4.57 -12.47
C ARG A 116 -15.96 -6.04 -12.53
N TYR A 117 -14.96 -6.43 -11.74
CA TYR A 117 -14.50 -7.81 -11.66
C TYR A 117 -15.57 -8.73 -11.07
N ALA A 118 -16.33 -8.27 -10.07
CA ALA A 118 -17.42 -9.03 -9.49
C ALA A 118 -18.62 -9.18 -10.45
N GLU A 119 -18.97 -8.12 -11.19
CA GLU A 119 -20.14 -8.08 -12.07
C GLU A 119 -19.98 -8.88 -13.38
N VAL A 120 -18.76 -8.97 -13.92
CA VAL A 120 -18.51 -9.67 -15.18
C VAL A 120 -18.79 -11.16 -15.04
N SER A 121 -19.57 -11.75 -15.94
CA SER A 121 -19.92 -13.18 -15.92
C SER A 121 -18.80 -14.12 -16.41
N THR A 122 -17.65 -13.57 -16.82
CA THR A 122 -16.49 -14.33 -17.30
C THR A 122 -15.40 -14.41 -16.23
N GLY A 123 -14.50 -15.39 -16.38
CA GLY A 123 -13.37 -15.55 -15.46
C GLY A 123 -13.76 -16.12 -14.09
N GLU A 124 -14.86 -16.86 -13.98
CA GLU A 124 -15.30 -17.53 -12.74
C GLU A 124 -14.19 -18.36 -12.09
N ILE A 125 -13.44 -19.13 -12.89
CA ILE A 125 -12.27 -19.88 -12.39
C ILE A 125 -11.23 -18.93 -11.78
N ALA A 126 -10.93 -17.80 -12.43
CA ALA A 126 -9.98 -16.83 -11.88
C ALA A 126 -10.48 -16.23 -10.56
N LYS A 127 -11.80 -16.03 -10.40
CA LYS A 127 -12.41 -15.52 -9.16
C LYS A 127 -12.30 -16.52 -8.01
N CYS A 128 -12.32 -17.83 -8.29
CA CYS A 128 -12.08 -18.86 -7.26
C CYS A 128 -10.68 -18.72 -6.65
N PHE A 129 -9.65 -18.45 -7.47
CA PHE A 129 -8.28 -18.25 -6.98
C PHE A 129 -8.03 -16.85 -6.44
N PHE A 130 -8.65 -15.84 -7.05
CA PHE A 130 -8.37 -14.43 -6.80
C PHE A 130 -9.66 -13.62 -6.59
N PRO A 131 -10.42 -13.87 -5.50
CA PRO A 131 -11.70 -13.18 -5.28
C PRO A 131 -11.53 -11.67 -5.05
N ARG A 132 -10.34 -11.25 -4.58
CA ARG A 132 -9.99 -9.85 -4.38
C ARG A 132 -8.90 -9.39 -5.34
N VAL A 133 -9.22 -8.40 -6.17
CA VAL A 133 -8.34 -7.78 -7.16
C VAL A 133 -7.08 -7.22 -6.51
N GLU A 134 -7.18 -6.60 -5.33
CA GLU A 134 -6.00 -6.05 -4.65
C GLU A 134 -4.98 -7.15 -4.30
N GLN A 135 -5.47 -8.29 -3.81
CA GLN A 135 -4.61 -9.43 -3.47
C GLN A 135 -4.01 -10.04 -4.74
N ALA A 136 -4.83 -10.24 -5.78
CA ALA A 136 -4.40 -10.70 -7.09
C ALA A 136 -3.26 -9.82 -7.63
N TYR A 137 -3.47 -8.50 -7.66
CA TYR A 137 -2.49 -7.53 -8.13
C TYR A 137 -1.18 -7.59 -7.33
N ARG A 138 -1.25 -7.74 -6.00
CA ARG A 138 -0.07 -7.82 -5.12
C ARG A 138 0.76 -9.09 -5.35
N VAL A 139 0.09 -10.21 -5.63
CA VAL A 139 0.73 -11.52 -5.87
C VAL A 139 1.27 -11.58 -7.29
N LEU A 140 0.41 -11.35 -8.29
CA LEU A 140 0.75 -11.50 -9.70
C LEU A 140 1.86 -10.56 -10.17
N ARG A 141 1.99 -9.36 -9.58
CA ARG A 141 3.09 -8.44 -9.92
C ARG A 141 4.48 -8.88 -9.44
N LYS A 142 4.54 -9.89 -8.55
CA LYS A 142 5.79 -10.42 -7.98
C LYS A 142 6.19 -11.75 -8.59
N ILE A 143 5.30 -12.37 -9.36
CA ILE A 143 5.51 -13.68 -9.96
C ILE A 143 5.76 -13.46 -11.44
N GLU A 144 6.82 -14.08 -11.95
CA GLU A 144 7.00 -14.21 -13.39
C GLU A 144 6.05 -15.30 -13.90
N MET A 145 4.99 -14.87 -14.59
CA MET A 145 3.94 -15.77 -15.04
C MET A 145 4.39 -16.54 -16.29
N THR A 146 4.50 -17.86 -16.19
CA THR A 146 4.69 -18.74 -17.35
C THR A 146 3.34 -19.12 -17.98
N SER A 147 3.37 -19.60 -19.22
CA SER A 147 2.15 -20.06 -19.89
C SER A 147 1.52 -21.24 -19.15
N GLN A 148 2.31 -22.16 -18.59
CA GLN A 148 1.79 -23.28 -17.80
C GLN A 148 1.12 -22.80 -16.52
N MET A 149 1.71 -21.83 -15.82
CA MET A 149 1.13 -21.28 -14.58
C MET A 149 -0.18 -20.53 -14.83
N ALA A 150 -0.32 -19.87 -15.98
CA ALA A 150 -1.52 -19.14 -16.33
C ALA A 150 -2.72 -20.05 -16.66
N GLN A 151 -2.48 -21.29 -17.09
CA GLN A 151 -3.54 -22.22 -17.51
C GLN A 151 -4.55 -22.54 -16.41
N THR A 152 -4.06 -22.77 -15.18
CA THR A 152 -4.91 -23.11 -14.03
C THR A 152 -5.85 -21.97 -13.64
N PRO A 153 -5.38 -20.76 -13.30
CA PRO A 153 -6.27 -19.68 -12.88
C PRO A 153 -7.17 -19.16 -14.00
N THR A 154 -6.81 -19.35 -15.28
CA THR A 154 -7.68 -18.94 -16.40
C THR A 154 -8.65 -20.04 -16.84
N GLY A 155 -8.43 -21.29 -16.44
CA GLY A 155 -9.14 -22.45 -16.98
C GLY A 155 -8.84 -22.74 -18.45
N HIS A 156 -7.79 -22.12 -19.02
CA HIS A 156 -7.41 -22.26 -20.43
C HIS A 156 -6.29 -23.28 -20.65
N GLY A 157 -6.22 -24.29 -19.79
CA GLY A 157 -5.24 -25.38 -19.88
C GLY A 157 -5.73 -26.61 -20.64
N GLY A 158 -4.94 -27.69 -20.55
CA GLY A 158 -5.27 -29.01 -21.10
C GLY A 158 -6.44 -29.74 -20.41
N PHE A 159 -7.44 -29.02 -19.92
CA PHE A 159 -8.64 -29.57 -19.30
C PHE A 159 -9.62 -30.03 -20.39
N ALA A 160 -10.23 -31.22 -20.25
CA ALA A 160 -11.11 -31.76 -21.29
C ALA A 160 -12.26 -30.80 -21.64
N GLN A 161 -12.83 -30.11 -20.64
CA GLN A 161 -13.87 -29.11 -20.86
C GLN A 161 -13.40 -28.01 -21.82
N TYR A 162 -12.20 -27.47 -21.60
CA TYR A 162 -11.63 -26.40 -22.41
C TYR A 162 -11.29 -26.92 -23.82
N LEU A 163 -10.61 -28.06 -23.93
CA LEU A 163 -10.23 -28.65 -25.22
C LEU A 163 -11.44 -29.04 -26.07
N HIS A 164 -12.50 -29.57 -25.46
CA HIS A 164 -13.75 -29.92 -26.13
C HIS A 164 -14.44 -28.67 -26.72
N ARG A 165 -14.45 -27.54 -25.98
CA ARG A 165 -14.99 -26.27 -26.49
C ARG A 165 -14.30 -25.82 -27.79
N PHE A 166 -13.01 -26.12 -27.96
CA PHE A 166 -12.24 -25.83 -29.16
C PHE A 166 -12.20 -26.99 -30.17
N LYS A 167 -12.99 -28.05 -29.96
CA LYS A 167 -13.06 -29.24 -30.84
C LYS A 167 -11.71 -29.98 -30.97
N LEU A 168 -10.87 -29.88 -29.95
CA LEU A 168 -9.59 -30.61 -29.85
C LEU A 168 -9.72 -31.94 -29.09
N LYS A 169 -10.88 -32.18 -28.49
CA LYS A 169 -11.23 -33.43 -27.80
C LYS A 169 -12.70 -33.73 -28.01
N ASP A 170 -13.05 -35.01 -28.15
CA ASP A 170 -14.42 -35.45 -28.47
C ASP A 170 -15.40 -35.35 -27.31
N SER A 171 -14.90 -35.24 -26.06
CA SER A 171 -15.72 -35.22 -24.85
C SER A 171 -15.16 -34.27 -23.79
N PRO A 172 -16.02 -33.51 -23.09
CA PRO A 172 -15.62 -32.65 -21.97
C PRO A 172 -15.47 -33.43 -20.65
N TYR A 173 -15.82 -34.71 -20.62
CA TYR A 173 -15.85 -35.52 -19.40
C TYR A 173 -14.47 -36.06 -19.01
N CYS A 174 -14.28 -36.31 -17.71
CA CYS A 174 -13.07 -36.89 -17.18
C CYS A 174 -13.02 -38.40 -17.41
N VAL A 175 -11.80 -38.94 -17.50
CA VAL A 175 -11.58 -40.39 -17.61
C VAL A 175 -11.90 -41.10 -16.29
N CYS A 176 -11.80 -40.40 -15.15
CA CYS A 176 -12.09 -41.00 -13.85
C CYS A 176 -13.58 -41.30 -13.63
N ASP A 177 -14.45 -40.51 -14.25
CA ASP A 177 -15.91 -40.61 -14.13
C ASP A 177 -16.55 -39.98 -15.39
N PRO A 178 -17.20 -40.77 -16.26
CA PRO A 178 -17.87 -40.28 -17.46
C PRO A 178 -19.00 -39.27 -17.21
N ALA A 179 -19.48 -39.13 -15.97
CA ALA A 179 -20.50 -38.15 -15.60
C ALA A 179 -19.91 -36.80 -15.15
N LYS A 180 -18.61 -36.71 -14.87
CA LYS A 180 -17.96 -35.48 -14.39
C LYS A 180 -17.23 -34.74 -15.49
N ILE A 181 -17.49 -33.45 -15.61
CA ILE A 181 -16.74 -32.56 -16.50
C ILE A 181 -15.33 -32.39 -15.94
N GLN A 182 -14.30 -32.54 -16.79
CA GLN A 182 -12.92 -32.28 -16.37
C GLN A 182 -12.61 -30.79 -16.54
N ASP A 183 -12.96 -30.02 -15.52
CA ASP A 183 -12.57 -28.62 -15.36
C ASP A 183 -11.40 -28.48 -14.36
N VAL A 184 -10.99 -27.24 -14.07
CA VAL A 184 -9.88 -26.97 -13.15
C VAL A 184 -10.18 -27.45 -11.74
N LEU A 185 -11.38 -27.15 -11.22
CA LEU A 185 -11.75 -27.45 -9.84
C LEU A 185 -11.87 -28.96 -9.64
N HIS A 186 -12.47 -29.67 -10.59
CA HIS A 186 -12.50 -31.13 -10.58
C HIS A 186 -11.08 -31.70 -10.55
N VAL A 187 -10.18 -31.25 -11.43
CA VAL A 187 -8.80 -31.75 -11.46
C VAL A 187 -8.03 -31.44 -10.17
N LEU A 188 -8.26 -30.30 -9.52
CA LEU A 188 -7.53 -29.93 -8.31
C LEU A 188 -8.13 -30.53 -7.03
N GLU A 189 -9.45 -30.65 -6.94
CA GLU A 189 -10.15 -30.91 -5.67
C GLU A 189 -10.86 -32.27 -5.62
N GLU A 190 -11.25 -32.83 -6.77
CA GLU A 190 -12.16 -33.99 -6.80
C GLU A 190 -11.59 -35.21 -7.53
N CYS A 191 -10.68 -35.02 -8.47
CA CYS A 191 -10.26 -36.08 -9.39
C CYS A 191 -9.32 -37.06 -8.67
N PRO A 192 -9.67 -38.36 -8.61
CA PRO A 192 -8.84 -39.36 -7.95
C PRO A 192 -7.53 -39.62 -8.71
N MET A 193 -7.43 -39.20 -9.97
CA MET A 193 -6.26 -39.45 -10.81
C MET A 193 -5.16 -38.38 -10.65
N SER A 194 -5.49 -37.19 -10.14
CA SER A 194 -4.56 -36.07 -9.94
C SER A 194 -4.04 -35.96 -8.51
N CYS A 195 -4.81 -36.44 -7.53
CA CYS A 195 -4.33 -36.63 -6.16
C CYS A 195 -3.35 -37.81 -6.13
N GLY A 196 -2.05 -37.50 -6.25
CA GLY A 196 -0.96 -38.48 -6.12
C GLY A 196 -0.88 -39.07 -4.72
N ALA A 197 -1.76 -40.05 -4.43
CA ALA A 197 -1.65 -41.14 -3.45
C ALA A 197 -3.05 -41.58 -3.00
N CYS A 198 -3.56 -42.67 -3.58
CA CYS A 198 -4.28 -43.71 -2.83
C CYS A 198 -4.58 -44.88 -3.77
N GLY A 199 -3.64 -45.82 -3.81
CA GLY A 199 -4.04 -47.20 -4.00
C GLY A 199 -4.99 -47.60 -2.87
N ALA A 200 -6.00 -48.39 -3.25
CA ALA A 200 -6.95 -49.12 -2.41
C ALA A 200 -8.09 -48.33 -1.73
N GLY A 201 -9.32 -48.80 -2.03
CA GLY A 201 -10.37 -48.96 -1.03
C GLY A 201 -11.54 -47.98 -1.13
N ASN A 202 -12.69 -48.51 -1.53
CA ASN A 202 -14.02 -47.93 -1.29
C ASN A 202 -14.20 -47.59 0.20
N GLY A 203 -14.54 -46.34 0.51
CA GLY A 203 -14.90 -45.92 1.86
C GLY A 203 -14.96 -44.39 2.01
N ASP A 204 -16.15 -43.90 2.35
CA ASP A 204 -16.57 -42.52 2.65
C ASP A 204 -15.44 -41.56 3.08
N ARG A 205 -15.11 -40.55 2.25
CA ARG A 205 -14.10 -39.51 2.52
C ARG A 205 -14.72 -38.15 2.84
N ARG A 206 -15.76 -38.10 3.68
CA ARG A 206 -16.28 -36.84 4.23
C ARG A 206 -15.42 -36.22 5.36
N HIS A 207 -14.22 -36.74 5.63
CA HIS A 207 -13.43 -36.36 6.81
C HIS A 207 -12.13 -35.57 6.55
N CYS A 208 -11.82 -35.16 5.31
CA CYS A 208 -10.73 -34.19 5.03
C CYS A 208 -11.25 -32.76 4.82
N ARG A 209 -12.42 -32.43 5.38
CA ARG A 209 -12.96 -31.06 5.43
C ARG A 209 -12.81 -30.52 6.84
N GLU A 210 -11.61 -30.07 7.20
CA GLU A 210 -11.39 -29.07 8.27
C GLU A 210 -9.88 -28.79 8.35
N GLY A 211 -9.46 -27.77 7.60
CA GLY A 211 -8.06 -27.38 7.48
C GLY A 211 -7.94 -25.98 6.88
N ASN A 212 -8.51 -25.01 7.60
CA ASN A 212 -8.27 -23.57 7.57
C ASN A 212 -7.40 -23.03 6.41
N PHE A 213 -8.04 -22.44 5.41
CA PHE A 213 -7.47 -21.28 4.70
C PHE A 213 -7.86 -19.99 5.45
N GLN A 214 -7.22 -19.80 6.60
CA GLN A 214 -7.00 -18.47 7.16
C GLN A 214 -5.50 -18.32 7.38
N GLN A 215 -4.85 -17.62 6.44
CA GLN A 215 -3.74 -16.68 6.66
C GLN A 215 -3.44 -15.90 5.37
#